data_AF-A0A815Y0B0-F1
#
_entry.id   AF-A0A815Y0B0-F1
#
_cell.length_a   1.000
_cell.length_b   1.000
_cell.length_c   1.000
_cell.angle_alpha   90.00
_cell.angle_beta   90.00
_cell.angle_gamma   90.00
#
_symmetry.space_group_name_H-M   'P 1'
#
loop_
_entity.id
_entity.type
_entity.pdbx_description
1 polymer ?
#
loop_
_entity_poly.entity_id
_entity_poly.type
_entity_poly.pdbx_seq_one_letter_code
_entity_poly.pdbx_strand_id
1 'polypeptide(L)' 'MTSMRIEDDEMSFAVLTDRPQGVSSMTDGSIEICLHRRTLKGSMPLNETGDDGRGLVITGRHYILLNPLQSQSD' A
#
# COMPACT_ATOMS: atom_id res chain seq x y z
N MET A 1 11.14 3.45 6.64
CA MET A 1 9.67 3.46 6.49
C MET A 1 9.38 4.14 5.18
N THR A 2 8.67 3.47 4.27
CA THR A 2 8.38 3.99 2.92
C THR A 2 6.94 4.49 2.90
N SER A 3 6.63 5.48 2.06
CA SER A 3 5.29 6.07 1.97
C SER A 3 4.88 6.34 0.53
N MET A 4 3.58 6.27 0.27
CA MET A 4 2.95 6.87 -0.91
C MET A 4 2.03 8.01 -0.46
N ARG A 5 2.02 9.10 -1.21
CA ARG A 5 1.26 10.32 -0.91
C ARG A 5 0.55 10.83 -2.16
N ILE A 6 -0.66 11.33 -1.96
CA ILE A 6 -1.41 12.11 -2.94
C ILE A 6 -1.87 13.40 -2.26
N GLU A 7 -2.06 14.45 -3.05
CA GLU A 7 -2.44 15.78 -2.57
C GLU A 7 -3.49 16.37 -3.53
N ASP A 8 -4.40 17.16 -2.97
CA ASP A 8 -5.19 18.15 -3.71
C ASP A 8 -4.82 19.56 -3.23
N ASP A 9 -5.58 20.58 -3.59
CA ASP A 9 -5.26 21.97 -3.23
C ASP A 9 -5.41 22.27 -1.72
N GLU A 10 -6.14 21.43 -0.97
CA GLU A 10 -6.46 21.67 0.45
C GLU A 10 -5.79 20.68 1.39
N MET A 11 -5.55 19.44 0.93
CA MET A 11 -5.25 18.29 1.77
C MET A 11 -4.16 17.41 1.19
N SER A 12 -3.45 16.77 2.11
CA SER A 12 -2.44 15.76 1.85
C SER A 12 -2.83 14.45 2.51
N PHE A 13 -2.91 13.38 1.72
CA PHE A 13 -3.16 12.03 2.19
C PHE A 13 -1.96 11.13 1.93
N ALA A 14 -1.43 10.50 2.98
CA ALA A 14 -0.30 9.59 2.87
C ALA A 14 -0.55 8.26 3.59
N VAL A 15 -0.06 7.17 3.00
CA VAL A 15 -0.04 5.84 3.61
C VAL A 15 1.41 5.39 3.77
N LEU A 16 1.80 5.10 5.00
CA LEU A 16 3.12 4.60 5.34
C LEU A 16 3.06 3.08 5.48
N THR A 17 3.97 2.41 4.80
CA THR A 17 4.06 0.95 4.80
C THR A 17 5.14 0.47 5.76
N ASP A 18 4.89 -0.68 6.39
CA ASP A 18 5.85 -1.36 7.26
C ASP A 18 6.92 -2.16 6.49
N ARG A 19 6.74 -2.34 5.17
CA ARG A 19 7.62 -3.07 4.26
C ARG A 19 7.49 -2.55 2.81
N PRO A 20 8.39 -2.95 1.89
CA PRO A 20 8.21 -2.68 0.46
C PRO A 20 6.94 -3.36 -0.08
N GLN A 21 6.08 -2.59 -0.73
CA GLN A 21 4.83 -3.06 -1.33
C GLN A 21 4.60 -2.35 -2.66
N GLY A 22 3.86 -3.00 -3.57
CA GLY A 22 3.39 -2.36 -4.79
C GLY A 22 2.25 -1.41 -4.46
N VAL A 23 2.34 -0.16 -4.89
CA VAL A 23 1.35 0.89 -4.64
C VAL A 23 1.04 1.63 -5.94
N SER A 24 -0.21 2.06 -6.11
CA SER A 24 -0.68 2.79 -7.28
C SER A 24 -1.79 3.79 -6.91
N SER A 25 -2.07 4.73 -7.81
CA SER A 25 -3.19 5.67 -7.78
C SER A 25 -3.85 5.61 -9.16
N MET A 26 -4.73 4.63 -9.36
CA MET A 26 -5.37 4.42 -10.67
C MET A 26 -6.57 5.34 -10.91
N THR A 27 -7.09 5.97 -9.85
CA THR A 27 -8.19 6.93 -9.91
C THR A 27 -7.85 8.13 -9.04
N ASP A 28 -8.21 9.33 -9.48
CA ASP A 28 -7.94 10.56 -8.74
C ASP A 28 -8.50 10.47 -7.31
N GLY A 29 -7.72 10.92 -6.33
CA GLY A 29 -8.10 10.84 -4.92
C GLY A 29 -7.99 9.44 -4.30
N SER A 30 -7.37 8.45 -4.96
CA SER A 30 -7.25 7.07 -4.44
C SER A 30 -5.81 6.59 -4.31
N ILE A 31 -5.57 5.73 -3.32
CA ILE A 31 -4.34 4.92 -3.21
C ILE A 31 -4.76 3.46 -3.07
N GLU A 32 -4.14 2.58 -3.85
CA GLU A 32 -4.29 1.13 -3.75
C GLU A 32 -2.95 0.44 -3.47
N ILE A 33 -2.97 -0.62 -2.65
CA ILE A 33 -1.77 -1.34 -2.21
C ILE A 33 -1.96 -2.84 -2.45
N CYS A 34 -1.00 -3.47 -3.13
CA CYS A 34 -0.93 -4.93 -3.23
C CYS A 34 -0.35 -5.51 -1.92
N LEU A 35 -1.25 -5.95 -1.02
CA LEU A 35 -0.85 -6.47 0.29
C LEU A 35 -0.14 -7.83 0.18
N HIS A 36 -0.68 -8.71 -0.65
CA HIS A 36 -0.17 -10.06 -0.88
C HIS A 36 -0.70 -10.55 -2.24
N ARG A 37 0.05 -11.42 -2.91
CA ARG A 37 -0.38 -12.05 -4.16
C ARG A 37 -0.01 -13.52 -4.17
N ARG A 38 -0.91 -14.34 -4.73
CA ARG A 38 -0.72 -15.76 -4.94
C ARG A 38 -1.10 -16.10 -6.39
N THR A 39 -0.27 -16.87 -7.07
CA THR A 39 -0.45 -17.24 -8.47
C THR A 39 -0.11 -18.72 -8.66
N LEU A 40 -1.12 -19.54 -8.97
CA LEU A 40 -0.98 -21.01 -9.06
C LEU A 40 -0.49 -21.51 -10.42
N LYS A 41 -0.48 -20.64 -11.44
CA LYS A 41 -0.21 -21.00 -12.84
C LYS A 41 0.79 -20.01 -13.44
N GLY A 42 1.63 -20.48 -14.36
CA GLY A 42 2.63 -19.66 -15.06
C GLY A 42 4.02 -20.30 -15.06
N SER A 43 4.99 -19.65 -15.70
CA SER A 43 6.39 -20.11 -15.73
C SER A 43 7.11 -19.95 -14.39
N MET A 44 6.67 -19.01 -13.56
CA MET A 44 7.15 -18.79 -12.19
C MET A 44 5.95 -18.60 -11.25
N PRO A 45 5.29 -19.71 -10.85
CA PRO A 45 4.16 -19.64 -9.92
C PRO A 45 4.62 -19.15 -8.55
N LEU A 46 3.83 -18.25 -7.96
CA LEU A 46 4.05 -17.71 -6.62
C LEU A 46 2.99 -18.34 -5.70
N ASN A 47 3.33 -19.47 -5.09
CA ASN A 47 2.39 -20.28 -4.31
C ASN A 47 2.98 -20.66 -2.96
N GLU A 48 3.12 -19.70 -2.05
CA GLU A 48 3.53 -19.99 -0.68
C GLU A 48 2.38 -20.67 0.09
N THR A 49 2.63 -21.89 0.57
CA THR A 49 1.63 -22.73 1.24
C THR A 49 1.50 -22.48 2.74
N GLY A 50 2.44 -21.74 3.34
CA GLY A 50 2.52 -21.59 4.79
C GLY A 50 2.82 -22.91 5.52
N ASP A 51 2.86 -22.86 6.85
CA ASP A 51 3.25 -24.00 7.70
C ASP A 51 2.17 -25.09 7.77
N ASP A 52 0.90 -24.73 7.58
CA ASP A 52 -0.26 -25.64 7.65
C ASP A 52 -0.77 -26.11 6.28
N GLY A 53 -0.09 -25.69 5.19
CA GLY A 53 -0.46 -26.03 3.82
C GLY A 53 -1.67 -25.28 3.26
N ARG A 54 -2.34 -24.41 4.03
CA ARG A 54 -3.58 -23.71 3.62
C ARG A 54 -3.33 -22.37 2.94
N GLY A 55 -2.08 -21.94 2.88
CA GLY A 55 -1.64 -20.68 2.29
C GLY A 55 -0.87 -19.84 3.30
N LEU A 56 0.08 -19.05 2.81
CA LEU A 56 0.82 -18.13 3.67
C LEU A 56 -0.10 -17.05 4.22
N VAL A 57 -0.10 -16.90 5.54
CA VAL A 57 -0.75 -15.78 6.24
C VAL A 57 0.32 -14.78 6.64
N ILE A 58 0.13 -13.53 6.24
CA ILE A 58 0.99 -12.42 6.66
C ILE A 58 0.16 -11.38 7.41
N THR A 59 0.79 -10.72 8.37
CA THR A 59 0.23 -9.56 9.07
C THR A 59 1.12 -8.36 8.84
N GLY A 60 0.55 -7.18 8.71
CA GLY A 60 1.28 -5.93 8.57
C GLY A 60 0.51 -4.74 9.10
N ARG A 61 1.16 -3.58 9.10
CA ARG A 61 0.59 -2.31 9.55
C ARG A 61 0.77 -1.24 8.50
N HIS A 62 -0.30 -0.47 8.33
CA HIS A 62 -0.29 0.77 7.57
C HIS A 62 -0.65 1.90 8.50
N TYR A 63 0.07 3.00 8.41
CA TYR A 63 -0.27 4.23 9.11
C TYR A 63 -0.78 5.23 8.09
N ILE A 64 -1.92 5.85 8.40
CA ILE A 64 -2.57 6.84 7.56
C ILE A 64 -2.30 8.21 8.17
N LEU A 65 -1.80 9.13 7.34
CA LEU A 65 -1.65 10.53 7.70
C LEU A 65 -2.54 11.35 6.77
N LEU A 66 -3.37 12.21 7.37
CA LEU A 66 -4.22 13.15 6.66
C LEU A 66 -4.00 14.53 7.28
N ASN A 67 -3.46 15.45 6.48
CA ASN A 67 -3.09 16.78 6.93
C ASN A 67 -3.64 17.82 5.95
N PRO A 68 -4.15 18.98 6.42
CA PRO A 68 -4.31 20.14 5.56
C PRO A 68 -2.96 20.58 5.00
N LEU A 69 -2.96 21.04 3.76
CA LEU A 69 -1.85 21.81 3.23
C LEU A 69 -1.92 23.19 3.89
N GLN A 70 -0.96 23.49 4.76
CA GLN A 70 -0.85 24.85 5.29
C GLN A 70 -0.67 25.80 4.11
N SER A 71 -1.58 26.77 3.96
CA SER A 71 -1.32 27.94 3.15
C SER A 71 -0.04 28.58 3.72
N GLN A 72 1.05 28.62 2.95
CA GLN A 72 2.15 29.49 3.29
C GLN A 72 1.60 30.91 3.37
N SER A 73 1.40 31.39 4.59
CA SER A 73 1.17 32.80 4.85
C SER A 73 2.54 33.44 4.88
N ASP A 74 2.91 34.10 3.79
CA ASP A 74 3.99 35.10 3.76
C ASP A 74 3.59 36.34 4.60
#